data_AF-A0AAD7JFW9-F1
#
_entry.id   AF-A0AAD7JFW9-F1
#
_cell.length_a   1.000
_cell.length_b   1.000
_cell.length_c   1.000
_cell.angle_alpha   90.00
_cell.angle_beta   90.00
_cell.angle_gamma   90.00
#
_symmetry.space_group_name_H-M   'P 1'
#
loop_
_entity.id
_entity.type
_entity.pdbx_description
1 polymer ?
#
loop_
_entity_poly.entity_id
_entity_poly.type
_entity_poly.pdbx_seq_one_letter_code
_entity_poly.pdbx_strand_id
1 'polypeptide(L)'
;MSEAPFTFVQDVFKAPHPPIEVTTRQYSGLSRKVLQAFLKTADDGVVGVAPAYGSKCVLSVVAFASSTTILVVRFPKNLKNGKRPGPSTAGKDLQDLILCADSHSKVAFQMDVLATSLYHDLDLRISGAVDLLSVAEDHRHSLGAIMNSIGGVVNLNRPKVIGLFKGEEQWNKISVHDVALQAWVAWRAGTLEKMGPRLKKLPRIDTGAFSEARLSAFSKMVRDACRLSAAKPTRIKNEIASDFTIKKDRLHLTCTRFKTRVRREQSLEIQRGRQTTVSGRSTQVKGRAAQIQLSSALPAGPITVTTVGKEPPTFAEVRRTEIILTALQRRSSIAEQPFFQAIWSPLETPRWPTGPSVSRSAPINFQRPLNDSQVRGVEAILSTEPIVVIHGPPGTGKTTVIAAAVRNISQNRTMFLSAQSNVAVKNIAEKLASVDFLDFKILVSEEFHYDWHEHLYEKINPNLIRSDQFVDDIVATERQLLGSKVILCTLSMLSSPGISTIIRLVPPQTIIVDEASQVEIGNYLSVISRFSKSLRKLVFIGDDKQLAPYGQNDIDNLQSVFEIAHLREGAIFLDTQYRLVSIL
;
A
#
# COMPACT_ATOMS: atom_id res chain seq x y z
N MET A 1 23.05 -28.76 -2.32
CA MET A 1 22.58 -30.08 -1.86
C MET A 1 21.06 -30.05 -1.81
N SER A 2 20.38 -31.01 -2.43
CA SER A 2 18.93 -31.18 -2.30
C SER A 2 18.63 -31.76 -0.92
N GLU A 3 17.68 -31.18 -0.18
CA GLU A 3 17.14 -31.83 1.02
C GLU A 3 16.52 -33.18 0.63
N ALA A 4 16.63 -34.16 1.53
CA ALA A 4 16.01 -35.46 1.33
C ALA A 4 14.49 -35.28 1.16
N PRO A 5 13.84 -36.07 0.27
CA PRO A 5 12.39 -36.11 0.20
C PRO A 5 11.82 -36.40 1.59
N PHE A 6 10.72 -35.75 1.93
CA PHE A 6 9.99 -36.02 3.15
C PHE A 6 8.50 -36.10 2.85
N THR A 7 7.75 -36.72 3.74
CA THR A 7 6.29 -36.76 3.67
C THR A 7 5.69 -35.99 4.82
N PHE A 8 4.52 -35.38 4.60
CA PHE A 8 3.71 -34.89 5.71
C PHE A 8 2.24 -35.29 5.54
N VAL A 9 1.54 -35.32 6.66
CA VAL A 9 0.09 -35.49 6.73
C VAL A 9 -0.50 -34.12 7.02
N GLN A 10 -1.44 -33.69 6.19
CA GLN A 10 -2.11 -32.41 6.38
C GLN A 10 -2.96 -32.43 7.67
N ASP A 11 -2.98 -31.33 8.41
CA ASP A 11 -3.79 -31.17 9.63
C ASP A 11 -4.71 -29.94 9.61
N VAL A 12 -4.81 -29.31 8.44
CA VAL A 12 -5.60 -28.10 8.19
C VAL A 12 -7.08 -28.43 8.01
N PHE A 13 -7.38 -29.50 7.27
CA PHE A 13 -8.73 -30.03 7.08
C PHE A 13 -8.99 -31.15 8.08
N LYS A 14 -10.20 -31.19 8.64
CA LYS A 14 -10.64 -32.26 9.56
C LYS A 14 -10.69 -33.63 8.89
N ALA A 15 -10.98 -33.66 7.59
CA ALA A 15 -10.99 -34.90 6.81
C ALA A 15 -9.55 -35.39 6.59
N PRO A 16 -9.26 -36.68 6.80
CA PRO A 16 -7.93 -37.23 6.55
C PRO A 16 -7.57 -37.19 5.07
N HIS A 17 -6.27 -37.17 4.78
CA HIS A 17 -5.73 -37.28 3.43
C HIS A 17 -4.50 -38.19 3.46
N PRO A 18 -4.24 -39.01 2.42
CA PRO A 18 -3.00 -39.75 2.31
C PRO A 18 -1.76 -38.86 2.49
N PRO A 19 -0.64 -39.41 2.97
CA PRO A 19 0.63 -38.69 3.06
C PRO A 19 1.02 -38.05 1.72
N ILE A 20 1.53 -36.84 1.78
CA ILE A 20 1.92 -36.06 0.60
C ILE A 20 3.44 -36.07 0.51
N GLU A 21 3.97 -36.44 -0.65
CA GLU A 21 5.41 -36.46 -0.91
C GLU A 21 5.93 -35.07 -1.25
N VAL A 22 7.00 -34.64 -0.59
CA VAL A 22 7.65 -33.36 -0.84
C VAL A 22 9.04 -33.59 -1.40
N THR A 23 9.30 -33.00 -2.57
CA THR A 23 10.63 -33.02 -3.20
C THR A 23 11.17 -31.61 -3.34
N THR A 24 12.40 -31.39 -2.88
CA THR A 24 13.08 -30.10 -3.00
C THR A 24 14.09 -30.11 -4.14
N ARG A 25 14.06 -29.07 -4.97
CA ARG A 25 15.01 -28.84 -6.06
C ARG A 25 15.54 -27.41 -6.02
N GLN A 26 16.81 -27.26 -6.37
CA GLN A 26 17.37 -25.94 -6.66
C GLN A 26 16.89 -25.50 -8.04
N TYR A 27 16.66 -24.21 -8.23
CA TYR A 27 16.21 -23.64 -9.50
C TYR A 27 17.11 -24.04 -10.68
N SER A 28 18.44 -24.03 -10.49
CA SER A 28 19.41 -24.47 -11.51
C SER A 28 19.36 -25.95 -11.83
N GLY A 29 18.74 -26.77 -10.97
CA GLY A 29 18.55 -28.20 -11.15
C GLY A 29 17.17 -28.57 -11.71
N LEU A 30 16.34 -27.58 -12.06
CA LEU A 30 15.10 -27.85 -12.77
C LEU A 30 15.39 -28.29 -14.20
N SER A 31 14.69 -29.33 -14.63
CA SER A 31 14.68 -29.80 -16.01
C SER A 31 13.24 -30.15 -16.39
N ARG A 32 12.96 -30.10 -17.70
CA ARG A 32 11.71 -30.61 -18.26
C ARG A 32 11.27 -31.97 -17.70
N LYS A 33 12.20 -32.93 -17.52
CA LYS A 33 11.91 -34.25 -16.95
C LYS A 33 11.35 -34.17 -15.53
N VAL A 34 11.94 -33.32 -14.67
CA VAL A 34 11.48 -33.12 -13.28
C VAL A 34 10.09 -32.47 -13.26
N LEU A 35 9.89 -31.44 -14.08
CA LEU A 35 8.62 -30.73 -14.16
C LEU A 35 7.50 -31.61 -14.71
N GLN A 36 7.77 -32.40 -15.76
CA GLN A 36 6.81 -33.36 -16.30
C GLN A 36 6.49 -34.49 -15.31
N ALA A 37 7.47 -34.96 -14.53
CA ALA A 37 7.21 -35.95 -13.49
C ALA A 37 6.24 -35.43 -12.43
N PHE A 38 6.39 -34.18 -12.01
CA PHE A 38 5.43 -33.51 -11.13
C PHE A 38 4.06 -33.33 -11.81
N LEU A 39 4.02 -32.84 -13.05
CA LEU A 39 2.73 -32.61 -13.73
C LEU A 39 1.90 -33.88 -13.94
N LYS A 40 2.53 -35.06 -14.03
CA LYS A 40 1.82 -36.34 -14.06
C LYS A 40 0.99 -36.61 -12.80
N THR A 41 1.29 -35.96 -11.68
CA THR A 41 0.53 -36.10 -10.43
C THR A 41 -0.58 -35.05 -10.29
N ALA A 42 -0.65 -34.07 -11.18
CA ALA A 42 -1.67 -33.02 -11.24
C ALA A 42 -2.77 -33.34 -12.26
N ASP A 43 -3.28 -34.58 -12.22
CA ASP A 43 -4.27 -35.11 -13.16
C ASP A 43 -5.67 -34.45 -13.06
N ASP A 44 -5.95 -33.79 -11.95
CA ASP A 44 -7.17 -32.99 -11.72
C ASP A 44 -7.18 -31.61 -12.39
N GLY A 45 -6.10 -31.22 -13.09
CA GLY A 45 -6.02 -29.95 -13.80
C GLY A 45 -5.75 -28.74 -12.90
N VAL A 46 -5.40 -28.93 -11.62
CA VAL A 46 -5.13 -27.85 -10.66
C VAL A 46 -3.72 -27.97 -10.10
N VAL A 47 -2.99 -26.85 -10.07
CA VAL A 47 -1.71 -26.73 -9.38
C VAL A 47 -1.83 -25.67 -8.30
N GLY A 48 -1.71 -26.11 -7.04
CA GLY A 48 -1.62 -25.20 -5.90
C GLY A 48 -0.23 -24.59 -5.83
N VAL A 49 -0.12 -23.29 -5.53
CA VAL A 49 1.16 -22.58 -5.51
C VAL A 49 1.28 -21.74 -4.24
N ALA A 50 2.45 -21.77 -3.61
CA ALA A 50 2.78 -20.89 -2.49
C ALA A 50 4.23 -20.38 -2.56
N PRO A 51 4.46 -19.07 -2.38
CA PRO A 51 5.80 -18.49 -2.30
C PRO A 51 6.34 -18.41 -0.87
N ALA A 52 7.66 -18.31 -0.75
CA ALA A 52 8.35 -17.81 0.43
C ALA A 52 9.38 -16.76 0.04
N TYR A 53 9.55 -15.74 0.87
CA TYR A 53 10.40 -14.59 0.57
C TYR A 53 11.54 -14.46 1.57
N GLY A 54 12.75 -14.18 1.09
CA GLY A 54 13.93 -13.95 1.90
C GLY A 54 14.08 -12.49 2.35
N SER A 55 15.33 -12.08 2.57
CA SER A 55 15.70 -10.69 2.86
C SER A 55 15.20 -9.73 1.78
N LYS A 56 14.80 -8.52 2.18
CA LYS A 56 14.27 -7.48 1.27
C LYS A 56 13.09 -7.97 0.40
N CYS A 57 12.33 -8.97 0.89
CA CYS A 57 11.18 -9.59 0.23
C CYS A 57 11.49 -10.28 -1.11
N VAL A 58 12.73 -10.70 -1.35
CA VAL A 58 13.13 -11.44 -2.57
C VAL A 58 12.55 -12.85 -2.59
N LEU A 59 11.97 -13.27 -3.71
CA LEU A 59 11.42 -14.61 -3.88
C LEU A 59 12.53 -15.65 -3.68
N SER A 60 12.34 -16.51 -2.70
CA SER A 60 13.35 -17.48 -2.25
C SER A 60 12.92 -18.93 -2.47
N VAL A 61 11.61 -19.20 -2.38
CA VAL A 61 11.03 -20.52 -2.57
C VAL A 61 9.70 -20.36 -3.29
N VAL A 62 9.37 -21.30 -4.18
CA VAL A 62 8.00 -21.52 -4.67
C VAL A 62 7.72 -23.01 -4.57
N ALA A 63 6.63 -23.37 -3.89
CA ALA A 63 6.12 -24.74 -3.86
C ALA A 63 4.96 -24.88 -4.85
N PHE A 64 4.98 -25.95 -5.63
CA PHE A 64 3.91 -26.38 -6.53
C PHE A 64 3.33 -27.68 -6.00
N ALA A 65 2.02 -27.74 -5.81
CA ALA A 65 1.34 -28.87 -5.20
C ALA A 65 0.29 -29.48 -6.13
N SER A 66 0.20 -30.81 -6.06
CA SER A 66 -0.87 -31.64 -6.58
C SER A 66 -1.51 -32.42 -5.42
N SER A 67 -2.39 -33.37 -5.72
CA SER A 67 -3.02 -34.22 -4.70
C SER A 67 -2.00 -34.99 -3.84
N THR A 68 -0.99 -35.58 -4.47
CA THR A 68 -0.06 -36.54 -3.84
C THR A 68 1.36 -36.03 -3.71
N THR A 69 1.76 -35.03 -4.52
CA THR A 69 3.15 -34.57 -4.59
C THR A 69 3.26 -33.06 -4.52
N ILE A 70 4.31 -32.57 -3.87
CA ILE A 70 4.73 -31.17 -3.82
C ILE A 70 6.17 -31.06 -4.34
N LEU A 71 6.36 -30.20 -5.34
CA LEU A 71 7.67 -29.79 -5.84
C LEU A 71 8.04 -28.43 -5.24
N VAL A 72 9.03 -28.41 -4.35
CA VAL A 72 9.58 -27.19 -3.76
C VAL A 72 10.78 -26.74 -4.57
N VAL A 73 10.71 -25.55 -5.16
CA VAL A 73 11.79 -24.92 -5.91
C VAL A 73 12.45 -23.84 -5.06
N ARG A 74 13.74 -23.99 -4.78
CA ARG A 74 14.56 -22.99 -4.08
C ARG A 74 15.34 -22.14 -5.07
N PHE A 75 15.24 -20.83 -4.93
CA PHE A 75 15.93 -19.84 -5.76
C PHE A 75 17.23 -19.36 -5.08
N PRO A 76 18.26 -18.98 -5.86
CA PRO A 76 19.52 -18.54 -5.30
C PRO A 76 19.35 -17.26 -4.44
N LYS A 77 20.01 -17.23 -3.28
CA LYS A 77 19.93 -16.12 -2.32
C LYS A 77 20.49 -14.79 -2.84
N ASN A 78 21.42 -14.86 -3.80
CA ASN A 78 22.15 -13.71 -4.34
C ASN A 78 21.90 -13.56 -5.85
N LEU A 79 20.76 -12.98 -6.21
CA LEU A 79 20.65 -12.35 -7.53
C LEU A 79 21.52 -11.09 -7.48
N LYS A 80 22.72 -11.15 -8.08
CA LYS A 80 23.76 -10.11 -8.00
C LYS A 80 23.18 -8.71 -8.27
N ASN A 81 23.32 -7.79 -7.32
CA ASN A 81 23.09 -6.35 -7.44
C ASN A 81 21.82 -5.93 -8.23
N GLY A 82 20.67 -6.55 -7.95
CA GLY A 82 19.40 -6.16 -8.56
C GLY A 82 19.31 -6.34 -10.08
N LYS A 83 20.29 -7.03 -10.71
CA LYS A 83 20.17 -7.45 -12.10
C LYS A 83 19.32 -8.71 -12.14
N ARG A 84 18.24 -8.66 -12.94
CA ARG A 84 17.41 -9.84 -13.23
C ARG A 84 18.32 -10.94 -13.77
N PRO A 85 18.15 -12.19 -13.33
CA PRO A 85 18.87 -13.30 -13.92
C PRO A 85 18.49 -13.35 -15.41
N GLY A 86 19.49 -13.50 -16.28
CA GLY A 86 19.24 -13.65 -17.71
C GLY A 86 18.41 -14.91 -18.00
N PRO A 87 17.89 -15.04 -19.24
CA PRO A 87 17.11 -16.20 -19.64
C PRO A 87 17.87 -17.49 -19.35
N SER A 88 17.18 -18.46 -18.74
CA SER A 88 17.74 -19.77 -18.42
C SER A 88 16.80 -20.86 -18.91
N THR A 89 17.36 -22.00 -19.32
CA THR A 89 16.57 -23.16 -19.76
C THR A 89 15.60 -23.61 -18.66
N ALA A 90 16.06 -23.62 -17.40
CA ALA A 90 15.22 -23.94 -16.24
C ALA A 90 14.02 -22.98 -16.10
N GLY A 91 14.25 -21.68 -16.27
CA GLY A 91 13.19 -20.67 -16.23
C GLY A 91 12.20 -20.80 -17.37
N LYS A 92 12.71 -21.02 -18.59
CA LYS A 92 11.89 -21.26 -19.77
C LYS A 92 11.02 -22.51 -19.61
N ASP A 93 11.60 -23.63 -19.20
CA ASP A 93 10.86 -24.87 -18.97
C ASP A 93 9.79 -24.70 -17.87
N LEU A 94 10.12 -24.01 -16.76
CA LEU A 94 9.16 -23.74 -15.69
C LEU A 94 8.01 -22.86 -16.17
N GLN A 95 8.31 -21.82 -16.95
CA GLN A 95 7.33 -20.93 -17.53
C GLN A 95 6.41 -21.67 -18.51
N ASP A 96 7.00 -22.38 -19.48
CA ASP A 96 6.25 -23.03 -20.57
C ASP A 96 5.39 -24.20 -20.07
N LEU A 97 5.88 -24.97 -19.09
CA LEU A 97 5.20 -26.20 -18.63
C LEU A 97 4.23 -25.97 -17.48
N ILE A 98 4.47 -24.95 -16.64
CA ILE A 98 3.64 -24.69 -15.45
C ILE A 98 3.05 -23.29 -15.49
N LEU A 99 3.86 -22.23 -15.45
CA LEU A 99 3.35 -20.87 -15.17
C LEU A 99 2.44 -20.32 -16.27
N CYS A 100 2.76 -20.58 -17.54
CA CYS A 100 2.01 -20.13 -18.70
C CYS A 100 1.24 -21.25 -19.41
N ALA A 101 1.27 -22.47 -18.87
CA ALA A 101 0.53 -23.60 -19.45
C ALA A 101 -0.97 -23.48 -19.18
N ASP A 102 -1.79 -23.62 -20.22
CA ASP A 102 -3.26 -23.61 -20.10
C ASP A 102 -3.85 -24.95 -19.64
N SER A 103 -3.04 -26.01 -19.65
CA SER A 103 -3.47 -27.36 -19.27
C SER A 103 -3.81 -27.50 -17.79
N HIS A 104 -3.35 -26.56 -16.94
CA HIS A 104 -3.66 -26.56 -15.51
C HIS A 104 -3.96 -25.14 -15.01
N SER A 105 -4.87 -25.06 -14.04
CA SER A 105 -5.17 -23.82 -13.31
C SER A 105 -4.19 -23.64 -12.16
N LYS A 106 -3.53 -22.48 -12.09
CA LYS A 106 -2.59 -22.15 -11.01
C LYS A 106 -3.35 -21.39 -9.94
N VAL A 107 -3.44 -21.92 -8.73
CA VAL A 107 -4.22 -21.33 -7.64
C VAL A 107 -3.31 -21.00 -6.47
N ALA A 108 -3.37 -19.76 -5.97
CA ALA A 108 -2.55 -19.33 -4.84
C ALA A 108 -3.27 -18.28 -3.98
N PHE A 109 -2.81 -18.15 -2.73
CA PHE A 109 -3.07 -16.97 -1.93
C PHE A 109 -2.12 -15.85 -2.38
N GLN A 110 -2.62 -14.62 -2.45
CA GLN A 110 -1.80 -13.46 -2.83
C GLN A 110 -1.11 -13.63 -4.19
N MET A 111 -1.85 -14.12 -5.19
CA MET A 111 -1.29 -14.46 -6.51
C MET A 111 -0.71 -13.25 -7.24
N ASP A 112 -1.20 -12.03 -6.98
CA ASP A 112 -0.61 -10.76 -7.45
C ASP A 112 0.83 -10.55 -6.95
N VAL A 113 1.11 -10.84 -5.67
CA VAL A 113 2.45 -10.72 -5.09
C VAL A 113 3.38 -11.77 -5.70
N LEU A 114 2.92 -13.01 -5.85
CA LEU A 114 3.70 -14.06 -6.51
C LEU A 114 3.97 -13.71 -7.98
N ALA A 115 2.94 -13.36 -8.74
CA ALA A 115 3.06 -13.04 -10.17
C ALA A 115 4.03 -11.88 -10.42
N THR A 116 3.94 -10.82 -9.62
CA THR A 116 4.88 -9.70 -9.72
C THR A 116 6.29 -10.05 -9.26
N SER A 117 6.45 -10.91 -8.25
CA SER A 117 7.77 -11.35 -7.78
C SER A 117 8.46 -12.30 -8.76
N LEU A 118 7.72 -13.19 -9.43
CA LEU A 118 8.25 -14.02 -10.52
C LEU A 118 8.87 -13.15 -11.62
N TYR A 119 8.20 -12.07 -12.00
CA TYR A 119 8.75 -11.14 -12.98
C TYR A 119 9.90 -10.30 -12.41
N HIS A 120 9.73 -9.70 -11.23
CA HIS A 120 10.71 -8.79 -10.65
C HIS A 120 12.06 -9.47 -10.39
N ASP A 121 12.03 -10.67 -9.81
CA ASP A 121 13.22 -11.36 -9.36
C ASP A 121 13.77 -12.32 -10.41
N LEU A 122 12.93 -12.89 -11.29
CA LEU A 122 13.33 -14.00 -12.17
C LEU A 122 13.03 -13.76 -13.66
N ASP A 123 12.42 -12.62 -14.01
CA ASP A 123 11.95 -12.32 -15.36
C ASP A 123 10.97 -13.36 -15.92
N LEU A 124 10.26 -14.06 -15.04
CA LEU A 124 9.28 -15.07 -15.40
C LEU A 124 7.87 -14.48 -15.44
N ARG A 125 7.09 -14.92 -16.43
CA ARG A 125 5.68 -14.58 -16.59
C ARG A 125 4.80 -15.74 -16.16
N ILE A 126 3.56 -15.39 -15.82
CA ILE A 126 2.48 -16.30 -15.44
C ILE A 126 1.18 -15.84 -16.11
N SER A 127 0.39 -16.80 -16.59
CA SER A 127 -0.91 -16.57 -17.22
C SER A 127 -1.97 -17.55 -16.67
N GLY A 128 -3.25 -17.17 -16.78
CA GLY A 128 -4.35 -18.03 -16.34
C GLY A 128 -4.38 -18.31 -14.83
N ALA A 129 -3.71 -17.49 -14.02
CA ALA A 129 -3.55 -17.73 -12.59
C ALA A 129 -4.74 -17.20 -11.78
N VAL A 130 -5.04 -17.85 -10.65
CA VAL A 130 -6.19 -17.55 -9.80
C VAL A 130 -5.70 -17.12 -8.42
N ASP A 131 -6.17 -15.94 -7.99
CA ASP A 131 -6.03 -15.49 -6.62
C ASP A 131 -7.19 -16.02 -5.77
N LEU A 132 -6.92 -16.94 -4.85
CA LEU A 132 -7.93 -17.56 -3.97
C LEU A 132 -8.64 -16.53 -3.09
N LEU A 133 -7.93 -15.50 -2.67
CA LEU A 133 -8.48 -14.46 -1.80
C LEU A 133 -9.46 -13.53 -2.53
N SER A 134 -9.51 -13.57 -3.87
CA SER A 134 -10.52 -12.87 -4.66
C SER A 134 -11.92 -13.46 -4.54
N VAL A 135 -12.07 -14.61 -3.87
CA VAL A 135 -13.38 -15.18 -3.48
C VAL A 135 -14.00 -14.43 -2.30
N ALA A 136 -13.20 -13.74 -1.49
CA ALA A 136 -13.67 -13.09 -0.29
C ALA A 136 -14.51 -11.84 -0.60
N GLU A 137 -15.65 -11.71 0.08
CA GLU A 137 -16.47 -10.48 0.07
C GLU A 137 -15.92 -9.44 1.07
N ASP A 138 -15.22 -9.92 2.10
CA ASP A 138 -14.58 -9.11 3.14
C ASP A 138 -13.14 -8.69 2.78
N HIS A 139 -12.50 -7.98 3.70
CA HIS A 139 -11.11 -7.54 3.56
C HIS A 139 -10.16 -8.72 3.32
N ARG A 140 -9.47 -8.72 2.17
CA ARG A 140 -8.60 -9.79 1.62
C ARG A 140 -7.55 -10.35 2.60
N HIS A 141 -7.11 -9.53 3.56
CA HIS A 141 -6.09 -9.89 4.55
C HIS A 141 -6.67 -10.43 5.87
N SER A 142 -7.98 -10.62 5.94
CA SER A 142 -8.63 -11.15 7.14
C SER A 142 -8.53 -12.68 7.21
N LEU A 143 -8.51 -13.22 8.43
CA LEU A 143 -8.63 -14.65 8.65
C LEU A 143 -9.92 -15.22 8.05
N GLY A 144 -11.00 -14.43 8.04
CA GLY A 144 -12.26 -14.78 7.41
C GLY A 144 -12.14 -15.00 5.90
N ALA A 145 -11.44 -14.10 5.20
CA ALA A 145 -11.14 -14.24 3.78
C ALA A 145 -10.38 -15.53 3.47
N ILE A 146 -9.34 -15.84 4.26
CA ILE A 146 -8.56 -17.08 4.13
C ILE A 146 -9.47 -18.30 4.33
N MET A 147 -10.22 -18.37 5.44
CA MET A 147 -11.11 -19.50 5.73
C MET A 147 -12.19 -19.69 4.66
N ASN A 148 -12.78 -18.60 4.15
CA ASN A 148 -13.80 -18.65 3.11
C ASN A 148 -13.24 -19.13 1.76
N SER A 149 -11.98 -18.80 1.46
CA SER A 149 -11.31 -19.23 0.23
C SER A 149 -10.96 -20.73 0.21
N ILE A 150 -10.95 -21.40 1.37
CA ILE A 150 -10.62 -22.83 1.50
C ILE A 150 -11.82 -23.70 1.93
N GLY A 151 -13.06 -23.22 1.69
CA GLY A 151 -14.28 -24.01 1.90
C GLY A 151 -15.04 -23.77 3.21
N GLY A 152 -14.63 -22.78 4.01
CA GLY A 152 -15.36 -22.34 5.21
C GLY A 152 -15.01 -23.08 6.50
N VAL A 153 -15.36 -22.50 7.64
CA VAL A 153 -14.85 -22.87 8.98
C VAL A 153 -15.22 -24.30 9.42
N VAL A 154 -16.36 -24.83 8.96
CA VAL A 154 -16.93 -26.10 9.46
C VAL A 154 -15.95 -27.28 9.31
N ASN A 155 -15.21 -27.31 8.20
CA ASN A 155 -14.34 -28.44 7.85
C ASN A 155 -12.86 -28.21 8.19
N LEU A 156 -12.54 -27.08 8.83
CA LEU A 156 -11.17 -26.66 9.08
C LEU A 156 -10.79 -26.81 10.56
N ASN A 157 -9.52 -27.11 10.80
CA ASN A 157 -8.88 -26.95 12.09
C ASN A 157 -8.43 -25.49 12.25
N ARG A 158 -9.28 -24.66 12.87
CA ARG A 158 -9.05 -23.22 12.99
C ARG A 158 -7.69 -22.84 13.60
N PRO A 159 -7.24 -23.43 14.73
CA PRO A 159 -5.89 -23.18 15.24
C PRO A 159 -4.77 -23.47 14.24
N LYS A 160 -4.89 -24.53 13.43
CA LYS A 160 -3.90 -24.89 12.41
C LYS A 160 -3.88 -23.91 11.23
N VAL A 161 -5.05 -23.47 10.76
CA VAL A 161 -5.15 -22.39 9.75
C VAL A 161 -4.49 -21.12 10.28
N ILE A 162 -4.79 -20.73 11.53
CA ILE A 162 -4.16 -19.57 12.15
C ILE A 162 -2.63 -19.76 12.20
N GLY A 163 -2.14 -20.90 12.68
CA GLY A 163 -0.70 -21.17 12.73
C GLY A 163 -0.01 -21.05 11.38
N LEU A 164 -0.65 -21.61 10.33
CA LEU A 164 -0.10 -21.65 8.97
C LEU A 164 -0.03 -20.28 8.29
N PHE A 165 -1.04 -19.42 8.49
CA PHE A 165 -1.14 -18.13 7.80
C PHE A 165 -0.77 -16.91 8.67
N LYS A 166 -0.72 -17.05 10.00
CA LYS A 166 -0.25 -15.97 10.90
C LYS A 166 1.25 -15.70 10.77
N GLY A 167 2.01 -16.68 10.28
CA GLY A 167 3.43 -16.53 9.92
C GLY A 167 3.69 -15.57 8.75
N GLU A 168 2.67 -15.21 7.98
CA GLU A 168 2.77 -14.21 6.89
C GLU A 168 3.09 -12.79 7.38
N GLU A 169 3.18 -12.54 8.69
CA GLU A 169 3.74 -11.28 9.18
C GLU A 169 5.29 -11.29 9.20
N GLN A 170 5.92 -12.47 9.12
CA GLN A 170 7.38 -12.67 9.16
C GLN A 170 7.85 -13.44 7.92
N TRP A 171 7.76 -12.79 6.76
CA TRP A 171 7.99 -13.38 5.42
C TRP A 171 9.30 -14.15 5.33
N ASN A 172 10.34 -13.70 6.06
CA ASN A 172 11.69 -14.24 6.07
C ASN A 172 11.92 -15.48 6.96
N LYS A 173 10.88 -16.00 7.62
CA LYS A 173 11.01 -17.14 8.56
C LYS A 173 10.06 -18.31 8.29
N ILE A 174 9.33 -18.29 7.17
CA ILE A 174 8.42 -19.38 6.83
C ILE A 174 9.25 -20.63 6.52
N SER A 175 8.93 -21.75 7.18
CA SER A 175 9.61 -23.02 6.96
C SER A 175 9.21 -23.62 5.61
N VAL A 176 10.06 -24.45 5.00
CA VAL A 176 9.68 -25.15 3.75
C VAL A 176 8.47 -26.05 3.95
N HIS A 177 8.31 -26.63 5.15
CA HIS A 177 7.12 -27.38 5.50
C HIS A 177 5.86 -26.52 5.38
N ASP A 178 5.86 -25.31 5.94
CA ASP A 178 4.68 -24.43 5.91
C ASP A 178 4.37 -23.95 4.49
N VAL A 179 5.39 -23.61 3.69
CA VAL A 179 5.21 -23.23 2.28
C VAL A 179 4.63 -24.40 1.47
N ALA A 180 5.13 -25.62 1.69
CA ALA A 180 4.61 -26.82 1.05
C ALA A 180 3.14 -27.06 1.43
N LEU A 181 2.80 -26.95 2.73
CA LEU A 181 1.44 -27.10 3.21
C LEU A 181 0.52 -25.99 2.68
N GLN A 182 0.98 -24.73 2.57
CA GLN A 182 0.22 -23.64 1.95
C GLN A 182 -0.09 -23.91 0.48
N ALA A 183 0.90 -24.41 -0.29
CA ALA A 183 0.68 -24.77 -1.69
C ALA A 183 -0.34 -25.90 -1.81
N TRP A 184 -0.26 -26.91 -0.94
CA TRP A 184 -1.22 -28.01 -0.94
C TRP A 184 -2.63 -27.57 -0.50
N VAL A 185 -2.75 -26.68 0.49
CA VAL A 185 -4.02 -26.08 0.88
C VAL A 185 -4.62 -25.27 -0.28
N ALA A 186 -3.79 -24.56 -1.05
CA ALA A 186 -4.24 -23.86 -2.25
C ALA A 186 -4.76 -24.83 -3.32
N TRP A 187 -4.03 -25.93 -3.58
CA TRP A 187 -4.51 -27.01 -4.46
C TRP A 187 -5.86 -27.55 -3.99
N ARG A 188 -5.96 -27.89 -2.70
CA ARG A 188 -7.18 -28.45 -2.12
C ARG A 188 -8.35 -27.49 -2.26
N ALA A 189 -8.14 -26.20 -2.05
CA ALA A 189 -9.15 -25.18 -2.27
C ALA A 189 -9.64 -25.14 -3.73
N GLY A 190 -8.73 -25.35 -4.69
CA GLY A 190 -9.02 -25.46 -6.12
C GLY A 190 -9.87 -26.67 -6.51
N THR A 191 -9.76 -27.77 -5.77
CA THR A 191 -10.45 -29.05 -6.06
C THR A 191 -11.67 -29.32 -5.20
N LEU A 192 -11.98 -28.47 -4.22
CA LEU A 192 -13.21 -28.57 -3.44
C LEU A 192 -14.45 -28.35 -4.32
N GLU A 193 -15.39 -29.30 -4.28
CA GLU A 193 -16.64 -29.27 -5.07
C GLU A 193 -17.40 -27.94 -4.94
N LYS A 194 -17.56 -27.44 -3.71
CA LYS A 194 -18.24 -26.17 -3.42
C LYS A 194 -17.47 -24.93 -3.91
N MET A 195 -16.16 -25.03 -4.10
CA MET A 195 -15.30 -23.92 -4.51
C MET A 195 -15.15 -23.84 -6.03
N GLY A 196 -15.17 -24.97 -6.74
CA GLY A 196 -15.00 -25.03 -8.20
C GLY A 196 -15.83 -23.99 -8.97
N PRO A 197 -17.17 -23.90 -8.79
CA PRO A 197 -18.00 -22.90 -9.46
C PRO A 197 -17.64 -21.46 -9.12
N ARG A 198 -17.18 -21.18 -7.89
CA ARG A 198 -16.77 -19.84 -7.44
C ARG A 198 -15.45 -19.44 -8.11
N LEU A 199 -14.47 -20.36 -8.11
CA LEU A 199 -13.14 -20.13 -8.69
C LEU A 199 -13.17 -20.00 -10.22
N LYS A 200 -14.10 -20.69 -10.91
CA LYS A 200 -14.30 -20.53 -12.37
C LYS A 200 -14.78 -19.13 -12.76
N LYS A 201 -15.53 -18.45 -11.89
CA LYS A 201 -16.02 -17.08 -12.13
C LYS A 201 -14.96 -16.01 -11.84
N LEU A 202 -13.86 -16.37 -11.17
CA LEU A 202 -12.84 -15.41 -10.82
C LEU A 202 -12.01 -14.97 -12.03
N PRO A 203 -11.73 -13.66 -12.16
CA PRO A 203 -10.80 -13.14 -13.15
C PRO A 203 -9.42 -13.77 -13.01
N ARG A 204 -8.77 -14.03 -14.15
CA ARG A 204 -7.42 -14.62 -14.20
C ARG A 204 -6.36 -13.53 -14.23
N ILE A 205 -5.29 -13.73 -13.48
CA ILE A 205 -4.07 -12.92 -13.56
C ILE A 205 -3.28 -13.34 -14.80
N ASP A 206 -2.88 -12.36 -15.59
CA ASP A 206 -2.07 -12.53 -16.78
C ASP A 206 -1.00 -11.43 -16.88
N THR A 207 0.24 -11.81 -16.58
CA THR A 207 1.40 -10.91 -16.71
C THR A 207 1.90 -10.79 -18.14
N GLY A 208 1.53 -11.72 -19.04
CA GLY A 208 1.86 -11.68 -20.46
C GLY A 208 1.23 -10.49 -21.19
N ALA A 209 0.11 -9.97 -20.67
CA ALA A 209 -0.62 -8.85 -21.24
C ALA A 209 0.09 -7.47 -21.12
N PHE A 210 1.21 -7.39 -20.40
CA PHE A 210 1.88 -6.12 -20.10
C PHE A 210 3.25 -5.99 -20.76
N SER A 211 3.55 -4.78 -21.26
CA SER A 211 4.91 -4.39 -21.66
C SER A 211 5.87 -4.46 -20.48
N GLU A 212 7.17 -4.55 -20.77
CA GLU A 212 8.19 -4.64 -19.72
C GLU A 212 8.17 -3.43 -18.78
N ALA A 213 7.98 -2.23 -19.33
CA ALA A 213 7.90 -0.98 -18.55
C ALA A 213 6.73 -1.01 -17.55
N ARG A 214 5.53 -1.35 -18.02
CA ARG A 214 4.31 -1.40 -17.18
C ARG A 214 4.41 -2.46 -16.09
N LEU A 215 4.88 -3.66 -16.45
CA LEU A 215 5.03 -4.74 -15.47
C LEU A 215 6.19 -4.48 -14.50
N SER A 216 7.25 -3.80 -14.94
CA SER A 216 8.34 -3.34 -14.06
C SER A 216 7.83 -2.35 -13.02
N ALA A 217 6.97 -1.41 -13.44
CA ALA A 217 6.34 -0.46 -12.53
C ALA A 217 5.48 -1.16 -11.47
N PHE A 218 4.55 -2.03 -11.87
CA PHE A 218 3.73 -2.77 -10.91
C PHE A 218 4.56 -3.65 -9.98
N SER A 219 5.53 -4.39 -10.52
CA SER A 219 6.33 -5.31 -9.73
C SER A 219 7.24 -4.58 -8.73
N LYS A 220 7.80 -3.43 -9.10
CA LYS A 220 8.54 -2.57 -8.17
C LYS A 220 7.63 -2.00 -7.07
N MET A 221 6.44 -1.50 -7.41
CA MET A 221 5.48 -0.99 -6.42
C MET A 221 5.09 -2.06 -5.41
N VAL A 222 4.82 -3.29 -5.87
CA VAL A 222 4.51 -4.42 -4.97
C VAL A 222 5.72 -4.76 -4.11
N ARG A 223 6.92 -4.85 -4.68
CA ARG A 223 8.15 -5.14 -3.92
C ARG A 223 8.40 -4.10 -2.82
N ASP A 224 8.28 -2.82 -3.14
CA ASP A 224 8.50 -1.75 -2.16
C ASP A 224 7.39 -1.73 -1.09
N ALA A 225 6.13 -1.99 -1.46
CA ALA A 225 5.04 -2.17 -0.51
C ALA A 225 5.28 -3.33 0.46
N CYS A 226 5.74 -4.47 -0.05
CA CYS A 226 6.09 -5.64 0.77
C CYS A 226 7.22 -5.32 1.74
N ARG A 227 8.25 -4.60 1.30
CA ARG A 227 9.40 -4.22 2.14
C ARG A 227 9.01 -3.23 3.22
N LEU A 228 8.21 -2.22 2.89
CA LEU A 228 7.65 -1.27 3.87
C LEU A 228 6.79 -2.00 4.90
N SER A 229 5.94 -2.94 4.47
CA SER A 229 5.14 -3.77 5.36
C SER A 229 5.99 -4.71 6.22
N ALA A 230 7.09 -5.25 5.67
CA ALA A 230 8.04 -6.09 6.40
C ALA A 230 8.81 -5.32 7.47
N ALA A 231 9.10 -4.03 7.23
CA ALA A 231 9.78 -3.15 8.18
C ALA A 231 8.88 -2.67 9.34
N LYS A 232 7.55 -2.77 9.22
CA LYS A 232 6.63 -2.41 10.32
C LYS A 232 6.90 -3.28 11.55
N PRO A 233 7.02 -2.69 12.75
CA PRO A 233 7.25 -3.45 13.97
C PRO A 233 6.06 -4.36 14.27
N THR A 234 6.35 -5.59 14.70
CA THR A 234 5.35 -6.57 15.15
C THR A 234 5.04 -6.45 16.64
N ARG A 235 5.82 -5.64 17.36
CA ARG A 235 5.66 -5.36 18.79
C ARG A 235 5.94 -3.88 19.04
N ILE A 236 5.01 -3.19 19.67
CA ILE A 236 5.14 -1.77 20.03
C ILE A 236 4.88 -1.65 21.51
N LYS A 237 5.88 -1.20 22.28
CA LYS A 237 5.69 -0.87 23.69
C LYS A 237 4.87 0.42 23.77
N ASN A 238 3.71 0.36 24.40
CA ASN A 238 2.83 1.50 24.55
C ASN A 238 3.26 2.33 25.76
N GLU A 239 3.53 3.62 25.55
CA GLU A 239 3.77 4.56 26.64
C GLU A 239 2.42 4.91 27.27
N ILE A 240 2.18 4.48 28.51
CA ILE A 240 0.90 4.64 29.22
C ILE A 240 1.06 5.58 30.42
N ALA A 241 -0.01 6.29 30.74
CA ALA A 241 -0.11 7.08 31.96
C ALA A 241 -0.21 6.17 33.19
N SER A 242 0.18 6.70 34.36
CA SER A 242 0.22 5.94 35.61
C SER A 242 -1.15 5.66 36.22
N ASP A 243 -2.20 6.37 35.80
CA ASP A 243 -3.56 6.39 36.36
C ASP A 243 -4.54 5.40 35.71
N PHE A 244 -4.05 4.26 35.21
CA PHE A 244 -4.91 3.23 34.62
C PHE A 244 -5.83 2.58 35.67
N THR A 245 -7.01 2.11 35.24
CA THR A 245 -7.96 1.40 36.12
C THR A 245 -8.31 0.03 35.58
N ILE A 246 -8.56 -0.92 36.48
CA ILE A 246 -9.01 -2.28 36.13
C ILE A 246 -10.36 -2.53 36.79
N LYS A 247 -11.40 -2.80 35.99
CA LYS A 247 -12.75 -3.12 36.47
C LYS A 247 -13.30 -4.31 35.70
N LYS A 248 -13.67 -5.41 36.38
CA LYS A 248 -14.29 -6.60 35.75
C LYS A 248 -13.53 -7.09 34.50
N ASP A 249 -12.23 -7.36 34.65
CA ASP A 249 -11.32 -7.78 33.58
C ASP A 249 -11.18 -6.81 32.39
N ARG A 250 -11.55 -5.54 32.61
CA ARG A 250 -11.33 -4.46 31.64
C ARG A 250 -10.29 -3.50 32.17
N LEU A 251 -9.21 -3.37 31.43
CA LEU A 251 -8.17 -2.37 31.66
C LEU A 251 -8.51 -1.11 30.88
N HIS A 252 -8.71 0.00 31.60
CA HIS A 252 -8.81 1.33 31.03
C HIS A 252 -7.48 2.05 31.20
N LEU A 253 -6.91 2.52 30.10
CA LEU A 253 -5.65 3.24 30.10
C LEU A 253 -5.68 4.42 29.16
N THR A 254 -4.75 5.35 29.38
CA THR A 254 -4.46 6.47 28.49
C THR A 254 -3.02 6.37 28.05
N CYS A 255 -2.77 6.44 26.74
CA CYS A 255 -1.41 6.50 26.21
C CYS A 255 -0.86 7.93 26.33
N THR A 256 0.37 8.09 26.80
CA THR A 256 1.00 9.42 26.92
C THR A 256 1.38 9.96 25.55
N ARG A 257 1.88 9.09 24.65
CA ARG A 257 2.22 9.43 23.27
C ARG A 257 1.24 8.84 22.25
N PHE A 258 0.86 9.68 21.28
CA PHE A 258 -0.04 9.28 20.21
C PHE A 258 0.60 8.29 19.22
N LYS A 259 1.91 8.41 18.96
CA LYS A 259 2.68 7.50 18.08
C LYS A 259 2.67 6.04 18.57
N THR A 260 2.56 5.83 19.87
CA THR A 260 2.55 4.49 20.51
C THR A 260 1.17 4.14 21.06
N ARG A 261 0.10 4.79 20.61
CA ARG A 261 -1.25 4.57 21.13
C ARG A 261 -1.80 3.20 20.74
N VAL A 262 -2.73 2.70 21.54
CA VAL A 262 -3.53 1.52 21.21
C VAL A 262 -4.61 1.90 20.19
N ARG A 263 -4.78 1.09 19.13
CA ARG A 263 -5.85 1.24 18.12
C ARG A 263 -6.93 0.17 18.34
N ARG A 264 -8.07 0.31 17.65
CA ARG A 264 -9.19 -0.64 17.75
C ARG A 264 -8.78 -2.04 17.28
N GLU A 265 -9.39 -3.04 17.90
CA GLU A 265 -9.23 -4.48 17.61
C GLU A 265 -7.81 -5.07 17.66
N GLN A 266 -6.85 -4.36 18.26
CA GLN A 266 -5.49 -4.85 18.44
C GLN A 266 -5.39 -5.91 19.54
N SER A 267 -4.47 -6.85 19.35
CA SER A 267 -4.02 -7.76 20.41
C SER A 267 -2.91 -7.10 21.22
N LEU A 268 -2.95 -7.29 22.53
CA LEU A 268 -1.99 -6.70 23.47
C LEU A 268 -1.48 -7.76 24.44
N GLU A 269 -0.23 -7.60 24.85
CA GLU A 269 0.36 -8.29 25.99
C GLU A 269 0.53 -7.29 27.14
N ILE A 270 -0.06 -7.61 28.29
CA ILE A 270 0.02 -6.81 29.50
C ILE A 270 0.94 -7.57 30.46
N GLN A 271 2.15 -7.07 30.63
CA GLN A 271 3.16 -7.65 31.50
C GLN A 271 3.16 -6.94 32.85
N ARG A 272 3.31 -7.74 33.90
CA ARG A 272 3.39 -7.28 35.28
C ARG A 272 4.60 -7.94 35.95
N GLY A 273 5.63 -7.14 36.24
CA GLY A 273 6.92 -7.66 36.72
C GLY A 273 7.57 -8.61 35.71
N ARG A 274 8.44 -9.52 36.16
CA ARG A 274 9.13 -10.49 35.29
C ARG A 274 8.37 -11.80 35.03
N GLN A 275 7.25 -12.05 35.71
CA GLN A 275 6.64 -13.40 35.77
C GLN A 275 5.21 -13.52 35.25
N THR A 276 4.43 -12.43 35.17
CA THR A 276 3.01 -12.52 34.74
C THR A 276 2.79 -11.75 33.45
N THR A 277 2.32 -12.44 32.41
CA THR A 277 1.87 -11.82 31.15
C THR A 277 0.43 -12.25 30.89
N VAL A 278 -0.46 -11.28 30.71
CA VAL A 278 -1.87 -11.50 30.38
C VAL A 278 -2.13 -10.98 28.98
N SER A 279 -2.81 -11.76 28.15
CA SER A 279 -3.25 -11.30 26.83
C SER A 279 -4.49 -10.42 26.94
N GLY A 280 -4.64 -9.45 26.05
CA GLY A 280 -5.83 -8.63 25.96
C GLY A 280 -6.17 -8.23 24.54
N ARG A 281 -7.39 -7.76 24.34
CA ARG A 281 -7.86 -7.20 23.06
C ARG A 281 -8.51 -5.85 23.29
N SER A 282 -8.12 -4.84 22.53
CA SER A 282 -8.75 -3.52 22.60
C SER A 282 -10.18 -3.58 22.08
N THR A 283 -11.13 -3.10 22.88
CA THR A 283 -12.56 -3.10 22.54
C THR A 283 -13.09 -1.71 22.22
N GLN A 284 -12.58 -0.68 22.89
CA GLN A 284 -12.96 0.71 22.64
C GLN A 284 -11.70 1.58 22.65
N VAL A 285 -11.64 2.52 21.71
CA VAL A 285 -10.55 3.50 21.59
C VAL A 285 -11.13 4.83 21.17
N LYS A 286 -10.74 5.90 21.88
CA LYS A 286 -11.05 7.29 21.54
C LYS A 286 -9.83 8.18 21.84
N GLY A 287 -9.24 8.75 20.79
CA GLY A 287 -7.99 9.51 20.89
C GLY A 287 -6.87 8.67 21.50
N ARG A 288 -6.37 9.08 22.67
CA ARG A 288 -5.32 8.38 23.43
C ARG A 288 -5.85 7.41 24.48
N ALA A 289 -7.16 7.40 24.74
CA ALA A 289 -7.79 6.52 25.71
C ALA A 289 -8.19 5.19 25.07
N ALA A 290 -7.95 4.09 25.77
CA ALA A 290 -8.29 2.74 25.32
C ALA A 290 -8.88 1.89 26.45
N GLN A 291 -9.83 1.04 26.09
CA GLN A 291 -10.33 -0.05 26.90
C GLN A 291 -9.86 -1.37 26.30
N ILE A 292 -9.29 -2.22 27.15
CA ILE A 292 -8.74 -3.53 26.79
C ILE A 292 -9.48 -4.60 27.60
N GLN A 293 -10.08 -5.56 26.90
CA GLN A 293 -10.62 -6.76 27.50
C GLN A 293 -9.48 -7.75 27.75
N LEU A 294 -9.29 -8.14 28.99
CA LEU A 294 -8.24 -9.07 29.42
C LEU A 294 -8.72 -10.51 29.31
N SER A 295 -7.80 -11.44 29.04
CA SER A 295 -8.09 -12.88 29.02
C SER A 295 -8.20 -13.51 30.40
N SER A 296 -7.63 -12.86 31.42
CA SER A 296 -7.64 -13.31 32.81
C SER A 296 -7.43 -12.12 33.74
N ALA A 297 -7.75 -12.31 35.02
CA ALA A 297 -7.49 -11.31 36.05
C ALA A 297 -6.00 -10.91 36.10
N LEU A 298 -5.75 -9.61 36.25
CA LEU A 298 -4.42 -9.03 36.44
C LEU A 298 -4.22 -8.74 37.94
N PRO A 299 -3.11 -9.19 38.57
CA PRO A 299 -2.80 -8.84 39.96
C PRO A 299 -2.57 -7.33 40.15
N ALA A 300 -2.40 -6.83 41.38
CA ALA A 300 -2.38 -5.38 41.74
C ALA A 300 -0.99 -4.70 41.83
N GLY A 301 -0.78 -3.52 41.20
CA GLY A 301 0.50 -2.74 41.02
C GLY A 301 0.90 -2.46 39.53
N PRO A 302 2.17 -2.15 39.17
CA PRO A 302 2.52 -1.55 37.86
C PRO A 302 2.47 -2.52 36.67
N ILE A 303 2.14 -1.99 35.49
CA ILE A 303 2.01 -2.76 34.25
C ILE A 303 2.86 -2.18 33.11
N THR A 304 3.25 -3.04 32.17
CA THR A 304 3.77 -2.67 30.85
C THR A 304 2.81 -3.20 29.80
N VAL A 305 2.43 -2.36 28.84
CA VAL A 305 1.51 -2.73 27.76
C VAL A 305 2.29 -2.75 26.45
N THR A 306 2.12 -3.84 25.70
CA THR A 306 2.74 -4.01 24.38
C THR A 306 1.68 -4.43 23.37
N THR A 307 1.47 -3.63 22.33
CA THR A 307 0.68 -4.02 21.16
C THR A 307 1.43 -5.12 20.41
N VAL A 308 0.74 -6.21 20.07
CA VAL A 308 1.26 -7.36 19.32
C VAL A 308 0.58 -7.48 17.97
N GLY A 309 1.38 -7.69 16.94
CA GLY A 309 0.97 -7.70 15.53
C GLY A 309 1.36 -6.40 14.83
N LYS A 310 1.35 -6.43 13.50
CA LYS A 310 1.62 -5.23 12.70
C LYS A 310 0.43 -4.27 12.71
N GLU A 311 0.71 -2.99 12.49
CA GLU A 311 -0.35 -2.04 12.19
C GLU A 311 -1.09 -2.45 10.91
N PRO A 312 -2.43 -2.35 10.89
CA PRO A 312 -3.22 -2.66 9.71
C PRO A 312 -2.85 -1.72 8.55
N PRO A 313 -3.06 -2.16 7.30
CA PRO A 313 -2.78 -1.31 6.15
C PRO A 313 -3.73 -0.09 6.13
N THR A 314 -3.19 1.04 5.68
CA THR A 314 -3.96 2.25 5.40
C THR A 314 -4.84 2.06 4.17
N PHE A 315 -5.88 2.89 4.00
CA PHE A 315 -6.71 2.85 2.79
C PHE A 315 -5.92 3.02 1.48
N ALA A 316 -4.82 3.79 1.51
CA ALA A 316 -3.94 3.95 0.36
C ALA A 316 -3.21 2.63 0.01
N GLU A 317 -2.68 1.94 1.02
CA GLU A 317 -2.02 0.65 0.85
C GLU A 317 -2.99 -0.42 0.32
N VAL A 318 -4.20 -0.48 0.90
CA VAL A 318 -5.26 -1.40 0.46
C VAL A 318 -5.64 -1.15 -1.00
N ARG A 319 -5.93 0.11 -1.35
CA ARG A 319 -6.31 0.46 -2.72
C ARG A 319 -5.21 0.20 -3.73
N ARG A 320 -3.95 0.46 -3.40
CA ARG A 320 -2.82 0.15 -4.29
C ARG A 320 -2.80 -1.34 -4.62
N THR A 321 -2.95 -2.21 -3.63
CA THR A 321 -3.04 -3.67 -3.84
C THR A 321 -4.22 -4.03 -4.75
N GLU A 322 -5.40 -3.47 -4.51
CA GLU A 322 -6.60 -3.72 -5.33
C GLU A 322 -6.43 -3.24 -6.78
N ILE A 323 -5.83 -2.07 -6.99
CA ILE A 323 -5.59 -1.51 -8.32
C ILE A 323 -4.62 -2.39 -9.11
N ILE A 324 -3.53 -2.84 -8.48
CA ILE A 324 -2.56 -3.72 -9.14
C ILE A 324 -3.18 -5.09 -9.44
N LEU A 325 -3.90 -5.68 -8.48
CA LEU A 325 -4.60 -6.95 -8.70
C LEU A 325 -5.62 -6.85 -9.85
N THR A 326 -6.45 -5.81 -9.87
CA THR A 326 -7.45 -5.61 -10.93
C THR A 326 -6.80 -5.29 -12.27
N ALA A 327 -5.65 -4.61 -12.30
CA ALA A 327 -4.85 -4.41 -13.50
C ALA A 327 -4.34 -5.76 -14.03
N LEU A 328 -3.67 -6.56 -13.20
CA LEU A 328 -3.17 -7.90 -13.56
C LEU A 328 -4.29 -8.85 -14.01
N GLN A 329 -5.51 -8.64 -13.52
CA GLN A 329 -6.72 -9.34 -13.94
C GLN A 329 -7.39 -8.76 -15.20
N ARG A 330 -6.79 -7.74 -15.82
CA ARG A 330 -7.29 -7.00 -17.00
C ARG A 330 -8.67 -6.37 -16.80
N ARG A 331 -9.00 -6.03 -15.54
CA ARG A 331 -10.25 -5.36 -15.15
C ARG A 331 -10.10 -3.85 -14.93
N SER A 332 -8.87 -3.36 -14.90
CA SER A 332 -8.55 -1.95 -14.75
C SER A 332 -7.65 -1.50 -15.88
N SER A 333 -7.93 -0.33 -16.44
CA SER A 333 -7.11 0.32 -17.47
C SER A 333 -6.09 1.31 -16.88
N ILE A 334 -5.67 1.08 -15.63
CA ILE A 334 -4.76 1.99 -14.93
C ILE A 334 -3.41 2.14 -15.66
N ALA A 335 -2.90 1.09 -16.31
CA ALA A 335 -1.65 1.13 -17.06
C ALA A 335 -1.74 1.98 -18.34
N GLU A 336 -2.95 2.14 -18.87
CA GLU A 336 -3.27 2.95 -20.04
C GLU A 336 -3.61 4.41 -19.68
N GLN A 337 -3.73 4.74 -18.39
CA GLN A 337 -4.01 6.10 -17.98
C GLN A 337 -2.83 7.02 -18.33
N PRO A 338 -3.07 8.22 -18.88
CA PRO A 338 -1.99 9.11 -19.31
C PRO A 338 -1.01 9.48 -18.20
N PHE A 339 -1.51 9.71 -16.99
CA PHE A 339 -0.68 9.95 -15.81
C PHE A 339 0.19 8.76 -15.44
N PHE A 340 -0.31 7.53 -15.58
CA PHE A 340 0.50 6.35 -15.33
C PHE A 340 1.63 6.24 -16.36
N GLN A 341 1.30 6.39 -17.64
CA GLN A 341 2.28 6.33 -18.73
C GLN A 341 3.36 7.40 -18.56
N ALA A 342 2.97 8.64 -18.28
CA ALA A 342 3.89 9.75 -18.11
C ALA A 342 4.87 9.55 -16.94
N ILE A 343 4.46 8.86 -15.88
CA ILE A 343 5.30 8.64 -14.69
C ILE A 343 6.18 7.39 -14.85
N TRP A 344 5.61 6.27 -15.33
CA TRP A 344 6.25 4.95 -15.28
C TRP A 344 6.60 4.33 -16.63
N SER A 345 6.14 4.92 -17.74
CA SER A 345 6.42 4.46 -19.10
C SER A 345 6.89 5.62 -20.00
N PRO A 346 8.06 6.24 -19.72
CA PRO A 346 8.50 7.45 -20.42
C PRO A 346 8.72 7.29 -21.94
N LEU A 347 8.88 6.06 -22.42
CA LEU A 347 8.97 5.75 -23.85
C LEU A 347 7.61 5.72 -24.56
N GLU A 348 6.51 5.66 -23.80
CA GLU A 348 5.15 5.74 -24.33
C GLU A 348 4.68 7.21 -24.36
N THR A 349 4.00 7.63 -25.42
CA THR A 349 3.44 8.98 -25.54
C THR A 349 2.02 9.02 -24.97
N PRO A 350 1.78 9.70 -23.83
CA PRO A 350 0.47 9.71 -23.19
C PRO A 350 -0.53 10.52 -24.02
N ARG A 351 -1.76 9.99 -24.16
CA ARG A 351 -2.86 10.72 -24.81
C ARG A 351 -3.68 11.47 -23.76
N TRP A 352 -3.37 12.74 -23.58
CA TRP A 352 -4.08 13.59 -22.62
C TRP A 352 -5.50 13.92 -23.10
N PRO A 353 -6.52 13.88 -22.21
CA PRO A 353 -7.85 14.34 -22.54
C PRO A 353 -7.81 15.82 -22.98
N THR A 354 -8.51 16.17 -24.04
CA THR A 354 -8.68 17.57 -24.44
C THR A 354 -9.45 18.31 -23.34
N GLY A 355 -8.76 19.22 -22.64
CA GLY A 355 -9.36 20.11 -21.65
C GLY A 355 -9.93 21.37 -22.31
N PRO A 356 -10.79 22.12 -21.60
CA PRO A 356 -11.17 23.46 -22.04
C PRO A 356 -9.90 24.31 -22.25
N SER A 357 -9.87 25.06 -23.35
CA SER A 357 -8.81 26.04 -23.60
C SER A 357 -8.76 27.02 -22.43
N VAL A 358 -7.58 27.18 -21.84
CA VAL A 358 -7.39 28.19 -20.80
C VAL A 358 -7.25 29.52 -21.51
N SER A 359 -8.07 30.50 -21.15
CA SER A 359 -7.85 31.88 -21.56
C SER A 359 -6.47 32.35 -21.10
N ARG A 360 -5.83 33.25 -21.86
CA ARG A 360 -4.50 33.82 -21.55
C ARG A 360 -4.35 34.10 -20.05
N SER A 361 -3.19 33.72 -19.48
CA SER A 361 -2.89 33.93 -18.06
C SER A 361 -3.01 35.42 -17.74
N ALA A 362 -3.93 35.77 -16.85
CA ALA A 362 -3.93 37.09 -16.23
C ALA A 362 -2.59 37.28 -15.49
N PRO A 363 -2.10 38.53 -15.34
CA PRO A 363 -0.92 38.79 -14.52
C PRO A 363 -1.12 38.20 -13.12
N ILE A 364 -0.07 37.57 -12.58
CA ILE A 364 -0.13 36.98 -11.24
C ILE A 364 -0.39 38.09 -10.23
N ASN A 365 -1.55 38.03 -9.59
CA ASN A 365 -1.90 38.95 -8.51
C ASN A 365 -1.53 38.31 -7.17
N PHE A 366 -0.50 38.85 -6.51
CA PHE A 366 -0.07 38.39 -5.20
C PHE A 366 0.46 39.56 -4.37
N GLN A 367 0.06 39.63 -3.09
CA GLN A 367 0.36 40.76 -2.19
C GLN A 367 1.87 40.96 -1.95
N ARG A 368 2.70 39.93 -2.16
CA ARG A 368 4.14 39.97 -1.93
C ARG A 368 4.88 39.83 -3.26
N PRO A 369 6.02 40.52 -3.44
CA PRO A 369 6.83 40.34 -4.64
C PRO A 369 7.33 38.89 -4.72
N LEU A 370 7.21 38.31 -5.91
CA LEU A 370 7.78 37.00 -6.26
C LEU A 370 9.03 37.25 -7.11
N ASN A 371 10.08 36.44 -6.91
CA ASN A 371 11.21 36.44 -7.84
C ASN A 371 10.87 35.64 -9.11
N ASP A 372 11.73 35.75 -10.14
CA ASP A 372 11.50 35.11 -11.45
C ASP A 372 11.31 33.59 -11.36
N SER A 373 12.09 32.90 -10.52
CA SER A 373 11.94 31.45 -10.34
C SER A 373 10.59 31.06 -9.71
N GLN A 374 10.11 31.86 -8.76
CA GLN A 374 8.81 31.69 -8.14
C GLN A 374 7.67 32.02 -9.11
N VAL A 375 7.81 33.08 -9.92
CA VAL A 375 6.86 33.43 -10.99
C VAL A 375 6.72 32.26 -11.97
N ARG A 376 7.83 31.72 -12.49
CA ARG A 376 7.82 30.54 -13.37
C ARG A 376 7.13 29.34 -12.70
N GLY A 377 7.39 29.12 -11.41
CA GLY A 377 6.72 28.06 -10.63
C GLY A 377 5.19 28.25 -10.57
N VAL A 378 4.72 29.47 -10.33
CA VAL A 378 3.28 29.80 -10.32
C VAL A 378 2.67 29.62 -11.70
N GLU A 379 3.31 30.13 -12.75
CA GLU A 379 2.85 30.00 -14.13
C GLU A 379 2.72 28.53 -14.54
N ALA A 380 3.71 27.69 -14.17
CA ALA A 380 3.65 26.26 -14.43
C ALA A 380 2.52 25.58 -13.68
N ILE A 381 2.24 25.94 -12.41
CA ILE A 381 1.07 25.40 -11.70
C ILE A 381 -0.22 25.78 -12.42
N LEU A 382 -0.33 27.00 -12.95
CA LEU A 382 -1.53 27.50 -13.60
C LEU A 382 -1.70 27.07 -15.07
N SER A 383 -0.62 26.58 -15.70
CA SER A 383 -0.58 26.16 -17.12
C SER A 383 -1.54 25.00 -17.45
N THR A 384 -1.51 24.52 -18.69
CA THR A 384 -2.21 23.30 -19.14
C THR A 384 -1.35 22.04 -19.04
N GLU A 385 -0.10 22.16 -18.61
CA GLU A 385 0.89 21.08 -18.59
C GLU A 385 0.50 20.00 -17.56
N PRO A 386 0.20 18.76 -17.94
CA PRO A 386 -0.46 17.83 -17.03
C PRO A 386 0.37 17.40 -15.82
N ILE A 387 1.69 17.39 -15.94
CA ILE A 387 2.61 17.08 -14.85
C ILE A 387 3.61 18.21 -14.72
N VAL A 388 3.76 18.73 -13.51
CA VAL A 388 4.73 19.76 -13.17
C VAL A 388 5.54 19.31 -11.96
N VAL A 389 6.86 19.46 -12.03
CA VAL A 389 7.75 19.20 -10.90
C VAL A 389 8.45 20.51 -10.54
N ILE A 390 8.39 20.90 -9.28
CA ILE A 390 9.06 22.09 -8.74
C ILE A 390 10.05 21.63 -7.67
N HIS A 391 11.33 21.85 -7.93
CA HIS A 391 12.40 21.62 -6.97
C HIS A 391 12.65 22.90 -6.17
N GLY A 392 12.40 22.86 -4.86
CA GLY A 392 12.61 24.00 -3.98
C GLY A 392 13.45 23.65 -2.74
N PRO A 393 14.74 24.06 -2.72
CA PRO A 393 15.60 24.00 -1.54
C PRO A 393 15.00 24.65 -0.28
N PRO A 394 15.61 24.46 0.92
CA PRO A 394 15.14 25.12 2.13
C PRO A 394 15.15 26.65 1.98
N GLY A 395 14.04 27.30 2.38
CA GLY A 395 13.96 28.77 2.38
C GLY A 395 13.62 29.42 1.04
N THR A 396 13.41 28.67 -0.05
CA THR A 396 13.12 29.24 -1.39
C THR A 396 11.66 29.63 -1.62
N GLY A 397 10.79 29.42 -0.62
CA GLY A 397 9.41 29.87 -0.68
C GLY A 397 8.44 28.94 -1.40
N LYS A 398 8.67 27.61 -1.39
CA LYS A 398 7.73 26.58 -1.91
C LYS A 398 6.25 26.86 -1.58
N THR A 399 5.94 27.07 -0.30
CA THR A 399 4.57 27.35 0.15
C THR A 399 4.06 28.72 -0.31
N THR A 400 4.95 29.69 -0.54
CA THR A 400 4.59 30.98 -1.17
C THR A 400 4.16 30.78 -2.62
N VAL A 401 4.85 29.94 -3.39
CA VAL A 401 4.47 29.59 -4.77
C VAL A 401 3.10 28.91 -4.79
N ILE A 402 2.83 27.97 -3.87
CA ILE A 402 1.51 27.34 -3.72
C ILE A 402 0.43 28.40 -3.44
N ALA A 403 0.66 29.28 -2.46
CA ALA A 403 -0.31 30.31 -2.07
C ALA A 403 -0.59 31.30 -3.21
N ALA A 404 0.44 31.68 -3.98
CA ALA A 404 0.29 32.53 -5.15
C ALA A 404 -0.51 31.84 -6.27
N ALA A 405 -0.28 30.54 -6.51
CA ALA A 405 -1.07 29.80 -7.49
C ALA A 405 -2.53 29.65 -7.06
N VAL A 406 -2.80 29.37 -5.78
CA VAL A 406 -4.17 29.28 -5.23
C VAL A 406 -4.92 30.61 -5.40
N ARG A 407 -4.26 31.74 -5.13
CA ARG A 407 -4.84 33.08 -5.33
C ARG A 407 -5.22 33.39 -6.78
N ASN A 408 -4.57 32.73 -7.74
CA ASN A 408 -4.73 32.97 -9.18
C ASN A 408 -5.42 31.80 -9.89
N ILE A 409 -6.02 30.86 -9.15
CA ILE A 409 -6.79 29.78 -9.73
C ILE A 409 -8.05 30.33 -10.42
N SER A 410 -8.36 29.81 -11.61
CA SER A 410 -9.63 30.12 -12.28
C SER A 410 -10.81 29.66 -11.42
N GLN A 411 -11.89 30.45 -11.38
CA GLN A 411 -13.12 30.13 -10.64
C GLN A 411 -13.76 28.79 -11.04
N ASN A 412 -13.50 28.30 -12.25
CA ASN A 412 -14.01 27.03 -12.75
C ASN A 412 -13.11 25.82 -12.44
N ARG A 413 -12.00 26.03 -11.71
CA ARG A 413 -11.04 24.97 -11.37
C ARG A 413 -11.07 24.62 -9.89
N THR A 414 -10.96 23.32 -9.62
CA THR A 414 -10.79 22.79 -8.26
C THR A 414 -9.33 22.42 -8.03
N MET A 415 -8.86 22.65 -6.80
CA MET A 415 -7.48 22.37 -6.41
C MET A 415 -7.42 21.65 -5.08
N PHE A 416 -6.69 20.54 -5.06
CA PHE A 416 -6.40 19.80 -3.85
C PHE A 416 -4.93 20.00 -3.50
N LEU A 417 -4.66 20.51 -2.30
CA LEU A 417 -3.34 20.69 -1.76
C LEU A 417 -3.07 19.55 -0.79
N SER A 418 -2.07 18.76 -1.08
CA SER A 418 -1.77 17.54 -0.36
C SER A 418 -0.32 17.47 0.07
N ALA A 419 -0.05 16.68 1.11
CA ALA A 419 1.28 16.38 1.58
C ALA A 419 1.29 15.02 2.30
N GLN A 420 2.48 14.50 2.58
CA GLN A 420 2.63 13.23 3.30
C GLN A 420 2.15 13.30 4.75
N SER A 421 2.35 14.44 5.42
CA SER A 421 2.03 14.63 6.84
C SER A 421 0.99 15.72 7.05
N ASN A 422 0.18 15.57 8.09
CA ASN A 422 -0.77 16.61 8.48
C ASN A 422 -0.08 17.92 8.90
N VAL A 423 1.17 17.85 9.42
CA VAL A 423 1.98 19.03 9.73
C VAL A 423 2.29 19.84 8.47
N ALA A 424 2.66 19.18 7.37
CA ALA A 424 2.87 19.85 6.09
C ALA A 424 1.57 20.45 5.53
N VAL A 425 0.44 19.72 5.61
CA VAL A 425 -0.89 20.25 5.22
C VAL A 425 -1.25 21.50 6.03
N LYS A 426 -0.95 21.49 7.34
CA LYS A 426 -1.15 22.64 8.22
C LYS A 426 -0.27 23.83 7.82
N ASN A 427 1.01 23.62 7.51
CA ASN A 427 1.90 24.68 7.07
C ASN A 427 1.38 25.37 5.78
N ILE A 428 0.76 24.62 4.87
CA ILE A 428 0.09 25.18 3.70
C ILE A 428 -1.11 26.03 4.13
N ALA A 429 -1.97 25.53 5.02
CA ALA A 429 -3.14 26.25 5.51
C ALA A 429 -2.77 27.58 6.20
N GLU A 430 -1.75 27.58 7.07
CA GLU A 430 -1.22 28.77 7.71
C GLU A 430 -0.69 29.77 6.69
N LYS A 431 -0.02 29.27 5.64
CA LYS A 431 0.48 30.13 4.57
C LYS A 431 -0.65 30.79 3.79
N LEU A 432 -1.72 30.07 3.46
CA LEU A 432 -2.91 30.62 2.81
C LEU A 432 -3.59 31.68 3.69
N ALA A 433 -3.77 31.38 4.98
CA ALA A 433 -4.33 32.34 5.93
C ALA A 433 -3.45 33.60 6.08
N SER A 434 -2.11 33.47 6.00
CA SER A 434 -1.17 34.60 6.08
C SER A 434 -1.21 35.56 4.89
N VAL A 435 -1.92 35.19 3.82
CA VAL A 435 -2.14 36.02 2.62
C VAL A 435 -3.64 36.28 2.41
N ASP A 436 -4.42 36.25 3.50
CA ASP A 436 -5.86 36.52 3.54
C ASP A 436 -6.70 35.63 2.59
N PHE A 437 -6.24 34.40 2.34
CA PHE A 437 -7.02 33.40 1.62
C PHE A 437 -7.58 32.38 2.62
N LEU A 438 -8.88 32.50 2.93
CA LEU A 438 -9.60 31.60 3.84
C LEU A 438 -10.68 30.76 3.15
N ASP A 439 -10.86 30.89 1.83
CA ASP A 439 -11.78 30.05 1.06
C ASP A 439 -11.13 28.69 0.72
N PHE A 440 -10.93 27.88 1.77
CA PHE A 440 -10.48 26.50 1.66
C PHE A 440 -11.13 25.63 2.72
N LYS A 441 -11.09 24.30 2.54
CA LYS A 441 -11.45 23.33 3.60
C LYS A 441 -10.31 22.35 3.85
N ILE A 442 -10.14 21.94 5.10
CA ILE A 442 -9.14 20.94 5.51
C ILE A 442 -9.87 19.64 5.88
N LEU A 443 -9.55 18.55 5.20
CA LEU A 443 -10.04 17.21 5.55
C LEU A 443 -9.00 16.50 6.42
N VAL A 444 -9.41 16.12 7.62
CA VAL A 444 -8.52 15.47 8.60
C VAL A 444 -9.16 14.23 9.21
N SER A 445 -8.37 13.23 9.57
CA SER A 445 -8.88 12.10 10.36
C SER A 445 -9.22 12.56 11.78
N GLU A 446 -10.33 12.08 12.34
CA GLU A 446 -10.71 12.30 13.74
C GLU A 446 -9.53 11.98 14.67
N GLU A 447 -8.81 10.89 14.40
CA GLU A 447 -7.68 10.46 15.21
C GLU A 447 -6.57 11.53 15.29
N PHE A 448 -6.17 12.14 14.17
CA PHE A 448 -5.12 13.15 14.15
C PHE A 448 -5.52 14.47 14.82
N HIS A 449 -6.82 14.81 14.83
CA HIS A 449 -7.30 16.01 15.50
C HIS A 449 -6.91 16.06 16.98
N TYR A 450 -6.78 14.91 17.65
CA TYR A 450 -6.41 14.86 19.07
C TYR A 450 -4.96 15.32 19.36
N ASP A 451 -4.07 15.33 18.36
CA ASP A 451 -2.71 15.91 18.47
C ASP A 451 -2.67 17.39 18.07
N TRP A 452 -3.80 17.96 17.64
CA TRP A 452 -3.90 19.36 17.24
C TRP A 452 -4.01 20.24 18.49
N HIS A 453 -3.03 21.11 18.71
CA HIS A 453 -3.09 22.12 19.77
C HIS A 453 -4.10 23.23 19.37
N GLU A 454 -5.39 23.04 19.70
CA GLU A 454 -6.52 23.92 19.30
C GLU A 454 -6.27 25.41 19.57
N HIS A 455 -5.62 25.75 20.69
CA HIS A 455 -5.38 27.12 21.15
C HIS A 455 -4.46 27.98 20.27
N LEU A 456 -3.76 27.38 19.29
CA LEU A 456 -2.83 28.12 18.42
C LEU A 456 -3.43 28.45 17.04
N TYR A 457 -4.67 28.03 16.72
CA TYR A 457 -5.18 27.99 15.34
C TYR A 457 -6.62 28.45 15.12
N GLU A 458 -7.12 29.38 15.96
CA GLU A 458 -8.50 29.89 15.91
C GLU A 458 -8.96 30.31 14.51
N LYS A 459 -8.07 30.92 13.70
CA LYS A 459 -8.40 31.39 12.33
C LYS A 459 -8.70 30.28 11.33
N ILE A 460 -8.12 29.09 11.50
CA ILE A 460 -8.22 27.98 10.53
C ILE A 460 -9.29 26.97 10.97
N ASN A 461 -9.61 26.92 12.26
CA ASN A 461 -10.56 25.97 12.84
C ASN A 461 -11.93 25.92 12.12
N PRO A 462 -12.53 27.05 11.66
CA PRO A 462 -13.81 27.01 10.92
C PRO A 462 -13.75 26.28 9.56
N ASN A 463 -12.55 26.04 9.04
CA ASN A 463 -12.32 25.36 7.76
C ASN A 463 -12.03 23.87 7.93
N LEU A 464 -11.96 23.36 9.16
CA LEU A 464 -11.67 21.96 9.43
C LEU A 464 -12.93 21.09 9.31
N ILE A 465 -12.81 19.97 8.58
CA ILE A 465 -13.83 18.92 8.51
C ILE A 465 -13.15 17.60 8.92
N ARG A 466 -13.58 17.05 10.06
CA ARG A 466 -13.04 15.81 10.61
C ARG A 466 -13.73 14.60 10.00
N SER A 467 -13.05 13.45 10.00
CA SER A 467 -13.57 12.25 9.34
C SER A 467 -14.83 11.66 9.97
N ASP A 468 -15.10 11.94 11.24
CA ASP A 468 -16.35 11.60 11.93
C ASP A 468 -17.52 12.50 11.51
N GLN A 469 -17.24 13.61 10.82
CA GLN A 469 -18.24 14.54 10.27
C GLN A 469 -18.48 14.32 8.77
N PHE A 470 -17.77 13.38 8.14
CA PHE A 470 -18.02 13.01 6.75
C PHE A 470 -19.36 12.27 6.66
N VAL A 471 -20.28 12.84 5.90
CA VAL A 471 -21.64 12.32 5.72
C VAL A 471 -21.86 11.92 4.26
N ASP A 472 -22.57 10.82 4.04
CA ASP A 472 -23.03 10.44 2.70
C ASP A 472 -24.34 11.15 2.35
N ASP A 473 -24.34 12.47 2.49
CA ASP A 473 -25.47 13.35 2.17
C ASP A 473 -24.98 14.59 1.44
N ILE A 474 -25.54 14.83 0.25
CA ILE A 474 -25.08 15.89 -0.64
C ILE A 474 -25.32 17.28 -0.03
N VAL A 475 -26.51 17.52 0.53
CA VAL A 475 -26.91 18.83 1.04
C VAL A 475 -26.11 19.21 2.29
N ALA A 476 -25.93 18.27 3.21
CA ALA A 476 -25.12 18.46 4.41
C ALA A 476 -23.65 18.68 4.06
N THR A 477 -23.10 17.91 3.10
CA THR A 477 -21.73 18.10 2.64
C THR A 477 -21.54 19.45 1.96
N GLU A 478 -22.48 19.88 1.11
CA GLU A 478 -22.43 21.18 0.44
C GLU A 478 -22.42 22.35 1.46
N ARG A 479 -23.24 22.25 2.52
CA ARG A 479 -23.23 23.21 3.63
C ARG A 479 -21.91 23.25 4.39
N GLN A 480 -21.22 22.11 4.56
CA GLN A 480 -19.89 22.07 5.16
C GLN A 480 -18.83 22.70 4.26
N LEU A 481 -18.95 22.52 2.95
CA LEU A 481 -17.99 23.02 1.97
C LEU A 481 -18.12 24.52 1.71
N LEU A 482 -19.31 25.10 1.88
CA LEU A 482 -19.59 26.53 1.65
C LEU A 482 -19.13 27.00 0.25
N GLY A 483 -19.31 26.15 -0.76
CA GLY A 483 -18.91 26.44 -2.14
C GLY A 483 -17.40 26.37 -2.43
N SER A 484 -16.57 26.12 -1.41
CA SER A 484 -15.11 26.15 -1.54
C SER A 484 -14.58 25.15 -2.57
N LYS A 485 -13.61 25.59 -3.38
CA LYS A 485 -12.98 24.81 -4.46
C LYS A 485 -11.56 24.36 -4.13
N VAL A 486 -11.04 24.77 -2.98
CA VAL A 486 -9.68 24.45 -2.50
C VAL A 486 -9.77 23.54 -1.29
N ILE A 487 -9.24 22.32 -1.43
CA ILE A 487 -9.28 21.29 -0.38
C ILE A 487 -7.87 20.92 0.03
N LEU A 488 -7.59 20.95 1.33
CA LEU A 488 -6.32 20.58 1.94
C LEU A 488 -6.47 19.23 2.66
N CYS A 489 -5.60 18.26 2.38
CA CYS A 489 -5.64 16.97 3.07
C CYS A 489 -4.34 16.17 2.89
N THR A 490 -4.09 15.18 3.73
CA THR A 490 -2.96 14.26 3.50
C THR A 490 -3.19 13.40 2.27
N LEU A 491 -2.09 12.92 1.65
CA LEU A 491 -2.19 12.08 0.46
C LEU A 491 -2.99 10.78 0.75
N SER A 492 -2.87 10.25 1.96
CA SER A 492 -3.64 9.08 2.40
C SER A 492 -5.14 9.36 2.53
N MET A 493 -5.55 10.58 2.90
CA MET A 493 -6.97 10.98 2.98
C MET A 493 -7.64 10.94 1.60
N LEU A 494 -6.91 11.24 0.52
CA LEU A 494 -7.43 11.09 -0.85
C LEU A 494 -7.82 9.65 -1.19
N SER A 495 -7.35 8.66 -0.43
CA SER A 495 -7.72 7.25 -0.55
C SER A 495 -8.89 6.85 0.36
N SER A 496 -9.36 7.72 1.25
CA SER A 496 -10.44 7.42 2.19
C SER A 496 -11.80 7.25 1.49
N PRO A 497 -12.57 6.18 1.74
CA PRO A 497 -13.92 6.05 1.20
C PRO A 497 -14.87 7.16 1.69
N GLY A 498 -14.65 7.70 2.90
CA GLY A 498 -15.52 8.69 3.51
C GLY A 498 -15.62 10.04 2.78
N ILE A 499 -14.62 10.39 1.96
CA ILE A 499 -14.62 11.66 1.21
C ILE A 499 -15.36 11.59 -0.14
N SER A 500 -16.10 10.51 -0.42
CA SER A 500 -16.71 10.29 -1.74
C SER A 500 -17.75 11.36 -2.11
N THR A 501 -18.56 11.82 -1.15
CA THR A 501 -19.52 12.94 -1.38
C THR A 501 -18.82 14.25 -1.63
N ILE A 502 -17.74 14.54 -0.89
CA ILE A 502 -16.92 15.73 -1.09
C ILE A 502 -16.32 15.74 -2.50
N ILE A 503 -15.78 14.61 -2.97
CA ILE A 503 -15.22 14.48 -4.33
C ILE A 503 -16.30 14.64 -5.41
N ARG A 504 -17.54 14.22 -5.17
CA ARG A 504 -18.65 14.44 -6.14
C ARG A 504 -18.95 15.93 -6.31
N LEU A 505 -18.91 16.70 -5.22
CA LEU A 505 -19.19 18.14 -5.22
C LEU A 505 -18.00 18.99 -5.65
N VAL A 506 -16.79 18.57 -5.29
CA VAL A 506 -15.52 19.25 -5.57
C VAL A 506 -14.57 18.21 -6.21
N PRO A 507 -14.78 17.86 -7.49
CA PRO A 507 -13.99 16.83 -8.15
C PRO A 507 -12.54 17.30 -8.34
N PRO A 508 -11.50 16.59 -7.88
CA PRO A 508 -10.12 17.04 -8.02
C PRO A 508 -9.70 17.15 -9.48
N GLN A 509 -9.39 18.37 -9.93
CA GLN A 509 -8.85 18.64 -11.27
C GLN A 509 -7.35 18.91 -11.23
N THR A 510 -6.89 19.69 -10.25
CA THR A 510 -5.47 19.91 -9.96
C THR A 510 -5.15 19.35 -8.59
N ILE A 511 -4.13 18.50 -8.48
CA ILE A 511 -3.61 18.07 -7.18
C ILE A 511 -2.16 18.54 -7.09
N ILE A 512 -1.88 19.35 -6.07
CA ILE A 512 -0.53 19.79 -5.72
C ILE A 512 -0.08 18.98 -4.51
N VAL A 513 1.06 18.31 -4.61
CA VAL A 513 1.67 17.54 -3.54
C VAL A 513 2.91 18.27 -3.07
N ASP A 514 2.83 18.91 -1.91
CA ASP A 514 3.97 19.49 -1.21
C ASP A 514 4.74 18.41 -0.45
N GLU A 515 6.03 18.66 -0.23
CA GLU A 515 6.97 17.69 0.31
C GLU A 515 6.92 16.34 -0.45
N ALA A 516 6.74 16.40 -1.77
CA ALA A 516 6.61 15.21 -2.62
C ALA A 516 7.86 14.32 -2.64
N SER A 517 9.03 14.84 -2.25
CA SER A 517 10.24 14.04 -2.02
C SER A 517 10.11 13.06 -0.84
N GLN A 518 9.14 13.27 0.06
CA GLN A 518 8.86 12.39 1.20
C GLN A 518 7.84 11.29 0.88
N VAL A 519 7.36 11.21 -0.37
CA VAL A 519 6.31 10.28 -0.80
C VAL A 519 6.90 9.25 -1.74
N GLU A 520 6.74 7.96 -1.41
CA GLU A 520 7.08 6.87 -2.34
C GLU A 520 6.15 6.92 -3.55
N ILE A 521 6.72 6.85 -4.76
CA ILE A 521 6.02 7.17 -6.00
C ILE A 521 4.78 6.30 -6.27
N GLY A 522 4.79 5.03 -5.87
CA GLY A 522 3.67 4.11 -5.96
C GLY A 522 2.45 4.54 -5.15
N ASN A 523 2.58 5.45 -4.18
CA ASN A 523 1.42 6.00 -3.46
C ASN A 523 0.54 6.90 -4.35
N TYR A 524 1.04 7.41 -5.47
CA TYR A 524 0.22 8.17 -6.41
C TYR A 524 -0.73 7.30 -7.24
N LEU A 525 -0.54 5.98 -7.26
CA LEU A 525 -1.38 5.05 -8.04
C LEU A 525 -2.86 5.12 -7.60
N SER A 526 -3.13 5.23 -6.30
CA SER A 526 -4.49 5.32 -5.78
C SER A 526 -5.19 6.62 -6.17
N VAL A 527 -4.43 7.73 -6.23
CA VAL A 527 -4.91 9.05 -6.66
C VAL A 527 -5.24 9.02 -8.15
N ILE A 528 -4.32 8.54 -8.98
CA ILE A 528 -4.51 8.44 -10.44
C ILE A 528 -5.72 7.56 -10.77
N SER A 529 -5.84 6.40 -10.12
CA SER A 529 -6.97 5.50 -10.34
C SER A 529 -8.29 6.11 -9.91
N ARG A 530 -8.37 6.70 -8.72
CA ARG A 530 -9.63 7.24 -8.17
C ARG A 530 -10.14 8.43 -8.95
N PHE A 531 -9.24 9.31 -9.40
CA PHE A 531 -9.59 10.58 -10.04
C PHE A 531 -9.40 10.57 -11.55
N SER A 532 -9.26 9.40 -12.18
CA SER A 532 -9.05 9.25 -13.63
C SER A 532 -10.01 10.08 -14.50
N LYS A 533 -11.26 10.28 -14.06
CA LYS A 533 -12.26 11.08 -14.79
C LYS A 533 -12.10 12.59 -14.61
N SER A 534 -11.66 13.06 -13.43
CA SER A 534 -11.63 14.49 -13.09
C SER A 534 -10.23 15.11 -13.15
N LEU A 535 -9.19 14.33 -12.87
CA LEU A 535 -7.82 14.79 -12.77
C LEU A 535 -7.32 15.29 -14.12
N ARG A 536 -6.73 16.48 -14.13
CA ARG A 536 -6.17 17.14 -15.31
C ARG A 536 -4.72 17.56 -15.09
N LYS A 537 -4.31 17.78 -13.84
CA LYS A 537 -2.95 18.19 -13.49
C LYS A 537 -2.48 17.59 -12.16
N LEU A 538 -1.25 17.11 -12.14
CA LEU A 538 -0.47 16.76 -10.94
C LEU A 538 0.74 17.69 -10.84
N VAL A 539 0.89 18.34 -9.69
CA VAL A 539 2.07 19.16 -9.38
C VAL A 539 2.79 18.54 -8.21
N PHE A 540 4.09 18.32 -8.35
CA PHE A 540 4.95 17.82 -7.30
C PHE A 540 5.91 18.91 -6.86
N ILE A 541 5.94 19.24 -5.58
CA ILE A 541 6.81 20.27 -5.01
C ILE A 541 7.60 19.64 -3.86
N GLY A 542 8.91 19.81 -3.84
CA GLY A 542 9.76 19.14 -2.87
C GLY A 542 11.25 19.34 -3.11
N ASP A 543 12.05 18.54 -2.42
CA ASP A 543 13.51 18.58 -2.48
C ASP A 543 14.11 17.22 -2.13
N ASP A 544 14.75 16.58 -3.10
CA ASP A 544 15.45 15.29 -2.98
C ASP A 544 16.73 15.38 -2.12
N LYS A 545 17.17 16.60 -1.76
CA LYS A 545 18.28 16.81 -0.82
C LYS A 545 17.84 16.92 0.63
N GLN A 546 16.53 16.89 0.90
CA GLN A 546 15.95 16.88 2.24
C GLN A 546 15.51 15.46 2.64
N LEU A 547 14.36 15.34 3.31
CA LEU A 547 13.85 14.05 3.74
C LEU A 547 13.40 13.24 2.53
N ALA A 548 13.96 12.04 2.46
CA ALA A 548 13.59 10.97 1.56
C ALA A 548 12.21 10.36 1.90
N PRO A 549 11.62 9.52 1.02
CA PRO A 549 10.38 8.85 1.34
C PRO A 549 10.45 8.02 2.62
N TYR A 550 9.34 8.02 3.36
CA TYR A 550 9.24 7.27 4.60
C TYR A 550 9.62 5.80 4.41
N GLY A 551 10.59 5.32 5.20
CA GLY A 551 11.13 3.97 5.13
C GLY A 551 12.39 3.83 4.26
N GLN A 552 12.88 4.89 3.59
CA GLN A 552 14.11 4.82 2.80
C GLN A 552 15.36 4.50 3.64
N ASN A 553 15.42 4.94 4.90
CA ASN A 553 16.51 4.57 5.81
C ASN A 553 16.65 3.04 6.00
N ASP A 554 15.55 2.30 5.79
CA ASP A 554 15.51 0.84 5.85
C ASP A 554 15.51 0.20 4.44
N ILE A 555 15.34 1.01 3.38
CA ILE A 555 15.06 0.60 1.99
C ILE A 555 15.80 1.54 1.02
N ASP A 556 17.06 1.21 0.71
CA ASP A 556 18.02 2.04 -0.06
C ASP A 556 17.58 2.55 -1.46
N ASN A 557 16.52 1.99 -2.05
CA ASN A 557 16.05 2.26 -3.42
C ASN A 557 14.54 2.56 -3.50
N LEU A 558 13.96 3.03 -2.39
CA LEU A 558 12.66 3.68 -2.40
C LEU A 558 12.80 4.99 -3.19
N GLN A 559 11.91 5.23 -4.15
CA GLN A 559 11.97 6.41 -5.01
C GLN A 559 10.74 7.29 -4.79
N SER A 560 10.96 8.60 -4.71
CA SER A 560 9.95 9.61 -4.92
C SER A 560 9.87 9.96 -6.41
N VAL A 561 9.03 10.95 -6.73
CA VAL A 561 8.97 11.52 -8.08
C VAL A 561 10.28 12.22 -8.50
N PHE A 562 11.08 12.69 -7.55
CA PHE A 562 12.33 13.41 -7.83
C PHE A 562 13.49 12.51 -8.24
N GLU A 563 13.41 11.21 -7.96
CA GLU A 563 14.39 10.21 -8.42
C GLU A 563 14.05 9.61 -9.80
N ILE A 564 12.98 10.09 -10.45
CA ILE A 564 12.61 9.68 -11.80
C ILE A 564 13.25 10.64 -12.80
N ALA A 565 14.23 10.14 -13.57
CA ALA A 565 15.10 10.95 -14.42
C ALA A 565 14.34 11.92 -15.34
N HIS A 566 13.40 11.43 -16.16
CA HIS A 566 12.67 12.26 -17.13
C HIS A 566 11.73 13.28 -16.47
N LEU A 567 11.28 13.04 -15.22
CA LEU A 567 10.49 14.01 -14.46
C LEU A 567 11.40 15.07 -13.81
N ARG A 568 12.61 14.67 -13.40
CA ARG A 568 13.60 15.56 -12.80
C ARG A 568 14.22 16.51 -13.82
N GLU A 569 14.46 16.05 -15.05
CA GLU A 569 15.00 16.88 -16.14
C GLU A 569 14.08 18.05 -16.49
N GLY A 570 12.76 17.87 -16.39
CA GLY A 570 11.76 18.93 -16.61
C GLY A 570 11.43 19.77 -15.35
N ALA A 571 12.15 19.59 -14.24
CA ALA A 571 11.80 20.25 -12.98
C ALA A 571 12.16 21.74 -12.98
N ILE A 572 11.24 22.56 -12.50
CA ILE A 572 11.46 23.99 -12.29
C ILE A 572 12.21 24.18 -10.97
N PHE A 573 13.39 24.79 -11.03
CA PHE A 573 14.22 25.06 -9.86
C PHE A 573 13.91 26.43 -9.25
N LEU A 574 13.60 26.47 -7.95
CA LEU A 574 13.53 27.71 -7.17
C LEU A 574 14.93 28.06 -6.67
N ASP A 575 15.51 29.14 -7.19
CA ASP A 575 16.95 29.41 -7.11
C ASP A 575 17.37 30.38 -5.99
N THR A 576 16.41 31.05 -5.36
CA THR A 576 16.69 32.10 -4.37
C THR A 576 16.15 31.73 -3.00
N GLN A 577 17.03 31.67 -1.98
CA GLN A 577 16.68 31.35 -0.60
C GLN A 577 16.55 32.61 0.27
N TYR A 578 15.58 32.63 1.18
CA TYR A 578 15.27 33.78 2.04
C TYR A 578 15.36 33.48 3.55
N ARG A 579 15.99 32.35 3.93
CA ARG A 579 15.99 31.86 5.33
C ARG A 579 17.34 32.03 6.02
N LEU A 580 18.43 31.71 5.32
CA LEU A 580 19.78 31.73 5.88
C LEU A 580 20.47 33.05 5.51
N VAL A 581 21.26 33.58 6.44
CA VAL A 581 22.13 34.73 6.19
C VAL A 581 23.30 34.28 5.33
N SER A 582 23.71 35.10 4.36
CA SER A 582 24.92 34.84 3.58
C SER A 582 26.14 34.89 4.50
N ILE A 583 26.90 33.81 4.58
CA ILE A 583 28.24 33.83 5.17
C ILE A 583 29.15 34.29 4.04
N LEU A 584 29.37 35.60 3.95
CA LEU A 584 30.39 36.19 3.08
C LEU A 584 31.77 36.00 3.69
#